data_AF-A0A3D1X8S7-F1
#
_entry.id   AF-A0A3D1X8S7-F1
#
_cell.length_a   1.000
_cell.length_b   1.000
_cell.length_c   1.000
_cell.angle_alpha   90.00
_cell.angle_beta   90.00
_cell.angle_gamma   90.00
#
_symmetry.space_group_name_H-M   'P 1'
#
loop_
_entity.id
_entity.type
_entity.pdbx_description
1 polymer ?
#
loop_
_entity_poly.entity_id
_entity_poly.type
_entity_poly.pdbx_seq_one_letter_code
_entity_poly.pdbx_strand_id
1 'polypeptide(L)'
;MMENNQTPSPAPVPEVSPAAVPAPAESTAAPSPALPVIPLRELPNAPLLHKGFQNLFRLGIANIVINLLNNTFKLGDKIPALGIVLSAMSFAVSVLTLFVLWKLSAAVPRFRKAVYFNLLPLIVLPFVTLFNISSGQEWIMASDVSAILVVLIILLGLVFLFATLAAYHQLTACAEAFDGADDAMAAKWRSLCTWQVVIIGALGAFLILILLLTLSSASFFYFYNGSLTVLLLLILAIAIALGVVEIIELVYLNRSAKLFE
;
A
#
# COMPACT_ATOMS: atom_id res chain seq x y z
N MET A 1 44.29 -1.86 78.30
CA MET A 1 45.04 -0.69 78.81
C MET A 1 45.13 0.33 77.70
N MET A 2 44.99 1.62 78.08
CA MET A 2 45.12 2.83 77.26
C MET A 2 43.84 3.33 76.55
N GLU A 3 43.12 4.21 77.28
CA GLU A 3 42.76 5.60 76.90
C GLU A 3 43.48 6.16 75.66
N ASN A 4 43.04 7.18 74.94
CA ASN A 4 41.87 8.05 74.83
C ASN A 4 42.26 8.98 73.65
N ASN A 5 41.30 9.50 72.88
CA ASN A 5 41.28 10.91 72.43
C ASN A 5 40.15 11.11 71.42
N GLN A 6 39.01 11.53 71.96
CA GLN A 6 37.93 12.14 71.20
C GLN A 6 38.45 13.39 70.47
N THR A 7 38.20 13.45 69.17
CA THR A 7 38.31 14.69 68.36
C THR A 7 36.88 15.09 67.95
N PRO A 8 36.50 16.38 67.96
CA PRO A 8 35.10 16.80 68.08
C PRO A 8 34.27 16.51 66.83
N SER A 9 32.98 16.22 67.03
CA SER A 9 31.99 16.04 65.96
C SER A 9 31.93 17.26 65.03
N PRO A 10 31.91 17.08 63.70
CA PRO A 10 31.62 18.17 62.78
C PRO A 10 30.20 18.69 63.00
N ALA A 11 30.01 20.01 62.94
CA ALA A 11 28.70 20.64 63.01
C ALA A 11 27.80 20.15 61.84
N PRO A 12 26.48 19.97 62.05
CA PRO A 12 25.57 19.56 60.98
C PRO A 12 25.55 20.61 59.86
N VAL A 13 25.82 20.16 58.64
CA VAL A 13 25.64 20.94 57.41
C VAL A 13 24.16 21.29 57.28
N PRO A 14 23.77 22.53 56.95
CA PRO A 14 22.38 22.89 56.79
C PRO A 14 21.72 22.03 55.71
N GLU A 15 20.68 21.31 56.12
CA GLU A 15 19.79 20.56 55.25
C GLU A 15 19.03 21.56 54.38
N VAL A 16 19.57 21.85 53.19
CA VAL A 16 18.87 22.64 52.17
C VAL A 16 17.67 21.83 51.74
N SER A 17 16.48 22.29 52.14
CA SER A 17 15.20 21.72 51.68
C SER A 17 15.21 21.58 50.15
N PRO A 18 14.66 20.49 49.60
CA PRO A 18 14.60 20.32 48.14
C PRO A 18 13.86 21.51 47.53
N ALA A 19 14.56 22.28 46.70
CA ALA A 19 13.92 23.25 45.84
C ALA A 19 12.88 22.50 45.00
N ALA A 20 11.61 22.91 45.13
CA ALA A 20 10.51 22.34 44.37
C ALA A 20 10.87 22.39 42.87
N VAL A 21 10.96 21.21 42.26
CA VAL A 21 11.01 21.04 40.81
C VAL A 21 9.81 21.81 40.24
N PRO A 22 9.98 22.71 39.25
CA PRO A 22 8.84 23.35 38.61
C PRO A 22 7.99 22.25 37.96
N ALA A 23 6.73 22.15 38.37
CA ALA A 23 5.75 21.31 37.70
C ALA A 23 5.73 21.65 36.20
N PRO A 24 5.54 20.67 35.30
CA PRO A 24 5.36 20.95 33.88
C PRO A 24 4.23 21.96 33.74
N ALA A 25 4.52 23.12 33.16
CA ALA A 25 3.52 24.11 32.86
C ALA A 25 2.46 23.45 31.98
N GLU A 26 1.30 23.20 32.58
CA GLU A 26 0.09 22.85 31.86
C GLU A 26 -0.14 23.98 30.86
N SER A 27 0.19 23.70 29.59
CA SER A 27 -0.02 24.64 28.50
C SER A 27 -1.52 24.87 28.40
N THR A 28 -2.00 25.92 29.06
CA THR A 28 -3.33 26.50 28.87
C THR A 28 -3.36 27.23 27.52
N ALA A 29 -2.86 26.59 26.46
CA ALA A 29 -3.17 26.97 25.11
C ALA A 29 -4.67 26.71 24.95
N ALA A 30 -5.44 27.81 24.89
CA ALA A 30 -6.81 27.78 24.44
C ALA A 30 -6.94 26.87 23.20
N PRO A 31 -8.02 26.08 23.08
CA PRO A 31 -8.21 25.26 21.89
C PRO A 31 -8.10 26.16 20.67
N SER A 32 -7.16 25.83 19.78
CA SER A 32 -6.95 26.53 18.52
C SER A 32 -8.31 26.76 17.88
N PRO A 33 -8.68 27.99 17.44
CA PRO A 33 -9.99 28.25 16.88
C PRO A 33 -10.26 27.24 15.79
N ALA A 34 -11.27 26.39 16.00
CA ALA A 34 -11.68 25.41 15.00
C ALA A 34 -11.97 26.19 13.72
N LEU A 35 -11.12 26.00 12.70
CA LEU A 35 -11.35 26.57 11.39
C LEU A 35 -12.78 26.22 10.98
N PRO A 36 -13.57 27.18 10.47
CA PRO A 36 -14.94 26.91 10.09
C PRO A 36 -14.95 25.71 9.12
N VAL A 37 -15.52 24.60 9.58
CA VAL A 37 -15.66 23.37 8.79
C VAL A 37 -16.62 23.69 7.67
N ILE A 38 -16.08 24.11 6.52
CA ILE A 38 -16.88 24.31 5.31
C ILE A 38 -17.48 22.93 4.98
N PRO A 39 -18.81 22.81 4.85
CA PRO A 39 -19.43 21.55 4.46
C PRO A 39 -18.78 21.04 3.18
N LEU A 40 -18.43 19.75 3.12
CA LEU A 40 -17.72 19.16 1.96
C LEU A 40 -18.39 19.47 0.60
N ARG A 41 -19.72 19.61 0.60
CA ARG A 41 -20.55 19.95 -0.57
C ARG A 41 -20.28 21.37 -1.10
N GLU A 42 -19.88 22.30 -0.25
CA GLU A 42 -19.63 23.70 -0.59
C GLU A 42 -18.20 23.94 -1.10
N LEU A 43 -17.36 22.89 -1.09
CA LEU A 43 -16.03 22.96 -1.68
C LEU A 43 -16.16 23.25 -3.20
N PRO A 44 -15.39 24.20 -3.77
CA PRO A 44 -15.45 24.51 -5.20
C PRO A 44 -15.26 23.29 -6.12
N ASN A 45 -14.54 22.27 -5.61
CA ASN A 45 -14.21 21.04 -6.32
C ASN A 45 -15.12 19.85 -5.95
N ALA A 46 -16.14 20.03 -5.10
CA ALA A 46 -17.07 18.99 -4.66
C ALA A 46 -17.70 18.18 -5.82
N PRO A 47 -18.23 18.78 -6.89
CA PRO A 47 -18.84 18.00 -7.97
C PRO A 47 -17.83 17.16 -8.77
N LEU A 48 -16.58 17.60 -8.85
CA LEU A 48 -15.49 16.84 -9.48
C LEU A 48 -15.06 15.67 -8.60
N LEU A 49 -14.95 15.89 -7.29
CA LEU A 49 -14.60 14.85 -6.31
C LEU A 49 -15.69 13.79 -6.22
N HIS A 50 -16.97 14.18 -6.14
CA HIS A 50 -18.10 13.25 -6.15
C HIS A 50 -18.06 12.31 -7.37
N LYS A 51 -18.01 12.87 -8.58
CA LYS A 51 -17.96 12.09 -9.83
C LYS A 51 -16.69 11.24 -9.92
N GLY A 52 -15.56 11.78 -9.47
CA GLY A 52 -14.28 11.05 -9.47
C GLY A 52 -14.30 9.84 -8.54
N PHE A 53 -14.71 10.00 -7.28
CA PHE A 53 -14.82 8.89 -6.33
C PHE A 53 -15.86 7.85 -6.78
N GLN A 54 -16.99 8.28 -7.33
CA GLN A 54 -18.00 7.37 -7.88
C GLN A 54 -17.46 6.56 -9.06
N ASN A 55 -16.70 7.18 -9.96
CA ASN A 55 -16.08 6.48 -11.08
C ASN A 55 -14.98 5.53 -10.61
N LEU A 56 -14.13 5.92 -9.66
CA LEU A 56 -13.12 5.03 -9.06
C LEU A 56 -13.78 3.81 -8.40
N PHE A 57 -14.88 4.00 -7.68
CA PHE A 57 -15.63 2.89 -7.09
C PHE A 57 -16.16 1.91 -8.15
N ARG A 58 -16.78 2.42 -9.22
CA ARG A 58 -17.29 1.59 -10.33
C ARG A 58 -16.17 0.83 -11.05
N LEU A 59 -15.04 1.50 -11.29
CA LEU A 59 -13.87 0.90 -11.93
C LEU A 59 -13.20 -0.14 -11.03
N GLY A 60 -13.14 0.10 -9.73
CA GLY A 60 -12.65 -0.87 -8.76
C GLY A 60 -13.48 -2.16 -8.76
N ILE A 61 -14.82 -2.05 -8.77
CA ILE A 61 -15.71 -3.22 -8.92
C ILE A 61 -15.43 -3.94 -10.24
N ALA A 62 -15.35 -3.20 -11.36
CA ALA A 62 -15.07 -3.81 -12.66
C ALA A 62 -13.73 -4.56 -12.65
N ASN A 63 -12.70 -3.98 -12.05
CA ASN A 63 -11.39 -4.62 -11.91
C ASN A 63 -11.45 -5.91 -11.10
N ILE A 64 -12.13 -5.91 -9.94
CA ILE A 64 -12.31 -7.11 -9.12
C ILE A 64 -13.05 -8.20 -9.91
N VAL A 65 -14.14 -7.85 -10.61
CA VAL A 65 -14.91 -8.80 -11.40
C VAL A 65 -14.06 -9.40 -12.53
N ILE A 66 -13.32 -8.57 -13.28
CA ILE A 66 -12.43 -9.04 -14.35
C ILE A 66 -11.37 -9.98 -13.78
N ASN A 67 -10.75 -9.59 -12.64
CA ASN A 67 -9.72 -10.38 -11.99
C ASN A 67 -10.25 -11.75 -11.52
N LEU A 68 -11.46 -11.78 -10.94
CA LEU A 68 -12.13 -13.01 -10.51
C LEU A 68 -12.46 -13.92 -11.70
N LEU A 69 -12.99 -13.36 -12.78
CA LEU A 69 -13.30 -14.12 -14.00
C LEU A 69 -12.02 -14.69 -14.64
N ASN A 70 -10.93 -13.92 -14.66
CA ASN A 70 -9.70 -14.35 -15.31
C ASN A 70 -8.90 -15.35 -14.46
N ASN A 71 -8.66 -15.04 -13.18
CA ASN A 71 -7.74 -15.79 -12.34
C ASN A 71 -8.41 -16.88 -11.50
N THR A 72 -9.66 -16.69 -11.06
CA THR A 72 -10.37 -17.70 -10.25
C THR A 72 -11.14 -18.67 -11.12
N PHE A 73 -11.92 -18.17 -12.08
CA PHE A 73 -12.70 -19.04 -12.97
C PHE A 73 -11.90 -19.58 -14.15
N LYS A 74 -10.69 -19.05 -14.39
CA LYS A 74 -9.80 -19.40 -15.49
C LYS A 74 -10.52 -19.43 -16.83
N LEU A 75 -11.40 -18.45 -17.05
CA LEU A 75 -12.23 -18.37 -18.25
C LEU A 75 -11.40 -18.21 -19.52
N GLY A 76 -10.23 -17.55 -19.42
CA GLY A 76 -9.28 -17.43 -20.52
C GLY A 76 -8.68 -18.77 -20.97
N ASP A 77 -8.37 -19.66 -20.02
CA ASP A 77 -7.82 -21.00 -20.32
C ASP A 77 -8.89 -21.92 -20.92
N LYS A 78 -10.14 -21.75 -20.48
CA LYS A 78 -11.28 -22.56 -20.96
C LYS A 78 -11.79 -22.10 -22.32
N ILE A 79 -11.76 -20.79 -22.60
CA ILE A 79 -12.24 -20.20 -23.84
C ILE A 79 -11.25 -19.08 -24.24
N PRO A 80 -10.34 -19.33 -25.20
CA PRO A 80 -9.30 -18.37 -25.58
C PRO A 80 -9.84 -17.00 -26.03
N ALA A 81 -10.99 -16.98 -26.70
CA ALA A 81 -11.66 -15.74 -27.10
C ALA A 81 -12.07 -14.86 -25.90
N LEU A 82 -12.50 -15.48 -24.79
CA LEU A 82 -12.81 -14.75 -23.56
C LEU A 82 -11.53 -14.22 -22.89
N GLY A 83 -10.41 -14.94 -22.99
CA GLY A 83 -9.12 -14.46 -22.48
C GLY A 83 -8.70 -13.13 -23.11
N ILE A 84 -8.82 -13.03 -24.44
CA ILE A 84 -8.51 -11.79 -25.18
C ILE A 84 -9.46 -10.66 -24.76
N VAL A 85 -10.76 -10.94 -24.65
CA VAL A 85 -11.77 -9.96 -24.24
C VAL A 85 -11.53 -9.47 -22.82
N LEU A 86 -11.27 -10.36 -21.86
CA LEU A 86 -11.00 -9.99 -20.46
C LEU A 86 -9.70 -9.18 -20.34
N SER A 87 -8.67 -9.53 -21.10
CA SER A 87 -7.42 -8.76 -21.15
C SER A 87 -7.66 -7.34 -21.69
N ALA A 88 -8.40 -7.20 -22.79
CA ALA A 88 -8.76 -5.91 -23.36
C ALA A 88 -9.61 -5.07 -22.39
N MET A 89 -10.55 -5.70 -21.67
CA MET A 89 -11.37 -5.04 -20.65
C MET A 89 -10.53 -4.59 -19.46
N SER A 90 -9.60 -5.42 -18.98
CA SER A 90 -8.67 -5.05 -17.91
C SER A 90 -7.84 -3.83 -18.31
N PHE A 91 -7.28 -3.83 -19.53
CA PHE A 91 -6.55 -2.69 -20.08
C PHE A 91 -7.42 -1.43 -20.17
N ALA A 92 -8.65 -1.55 -20.67
CA ALA A 92 -9.60 -0.43 -20.75
C ALA A 92 -9.93 0.14 -19.36
N VAL A 93 -10.14 -0.71 -18.35
CA VAL A 93 -10.36 -0.29 -16.96
C VAL A 93 -9.13 0.43 -16.41
N SER A 94 -7.91 -0.06 -16.67
CA SER A 94 -6.67 0.61 -16.26
C SER A 94 -6.54 2.00 -16.90
N VAL A 95 -6.75 2.12 -18.21
CA VAL A 95 -6.69 3.41 -18.92
C VAL A 95 -7.75 4.39 -18.41
N LEU A 96 -8.98 3.92 -18.20
CA LEU A 96 -10.07 4.76 -17.69
C LEU A 96 -9.81 5.19 -16.24
N THR A 97 -9.18 4.32 -15.43
CA THR A 97 -8.73 4.68 -14.07
C THR A 97 -7.68 5.79 -14.11
N LEU A 98 -6.68 5.71 -15.01
CA LEU A 98 -5.71 6.78 -15.20
C LEU A 98 -6.37 8.09 -15.62
N PHE A 99 -7.36 8.04 -16.51
CA PHE A 99 -8.11 9.21 -16.95
C PHE A 99 -8.88 9.86 -15.79
N VAL A 100 -9.53 9.06 -14.94
CA VAL A 100 -10.25 9.55 -13.75
C VAL A 100 -9.29 10.18 -12.75
N LEU A 101 -8.15 9.53 -12.45
CA LEU A 101 -7.11 10.07 -11.57
C LEU A 101 -6.53 11.38 -12.13
N TRP A 102 -6.35 11.47 -13.46
CA TRP A 102 -5.91 12.69 -14.11
C TRP A 102 -6.93 13.83 -13.95
N LYS A 103 -8.23 13.55 -14.09
CA LYS A 103 -9.29 14.55 -13.86
C LYS A 103 -9.33 15.00 -12.39
N LEU A 104 -9.16 14.07 -11.46
CA LEU A 104 -9.08 14.36 -10.02
C LEU A 104 -7.84 15.20 -9.65
N SER A 105 -6.79 15.19 -10.48
CA SER A 105 -5.61 16.02 -10.25
C SER A 105 -5.87 17.52 -10.30
N ALA A 106 -6.97 17.95 -10.91
CA ALA A 106 -7.43 19.34 -10.86
C ALA A 106 -7.89 19.75 -9.45
N ALA A 107 -8.39 18.81 -8.65
CA ALA A 107 -8.82 19.05 -7.27
C ALA A 107 -7.67 18.83 -6.28
N VAL A 108 -6.89 17.75 -6.46
CA VAL A 108 -5.75 17.41 -5.59
C VAL A 108 -4.52 17.08 -6.47
N PRO A 109 -3.47 17.91 -6.47
CA PRO A 109 -2.35 17.77 -7.41
C PRO A 109 -1.56 16.46 -7.23
N ARG A 110 -1.63 15.83 -6.05
CA ARG A 110 -0.95 14.56 -5.74
C ARG A 110 -1.48 13.39 -6.58
N PHE A 111 -2.72 13.42 -7.08
CA PHE A 111 -3.22 12.40 -8.02
C PHE A 111 -2.40 12.33 -9.31
N ARG A 112 -1.75 13.43 -9.74
CA ARG A 112 -0.87 13.42 -10.91
C ARG A 112 0.34 12.50 -10.70
N LYS A 113 0.86 12.40 -9.48
CA LYS A 113 1.94 11.46 -9.15
C LYS A 113 1.46 10.01 -9.27
N ALA A 114 0.27 9.70 -8.75
CA ALA A 114 -0.33 8.37 -8.89
C ALA A 114 -0.48 7.95 -10.37
N VAL A 115 -0.89 8.88 -11.24
CA VAL A 115 -0.94 8.63 -12.70
C VAL A 115 0.43 8.26 -13.26
N TYR A 116 1.47 9.05 -12.95
CA TYR A 116 2.82 8.77 -13.45
C TYR A 116 3.37 7.43 -12.98
N PHE A 117 3.20 7.09 -11.70
CA PHE A 117 3.66 5.82 -11.17
C PHE A 117 2.88 4.62 -11.75
N ASN A 118 1.63 4.81 -12.18
CA ASN A 118 0.79 3.74 -12.71
C ASN A 118 0.92 3.59 -14.26
N LEU A 119 1.44 4.60 -14.96
CA LEU A 119 1.80 4.48 -16.39
C LEU A 119 2.98 3.54 -16.62
N LEU A 120 3.96 3.57 -15.73
CA LEU A 120 5.18 2.78 -15.87
C LEU A 120 4.92 1.25 -15.86
N PRO A 121 4.15 0.68 -14.90
CA PRO A 121 3.80 -0.73 -14.95
C PRO A 121 2.89 -1.07 -16.15
N LEU A 122 2.00 -0.17 -16.58
CA LEU A 122 1.16 -0.38 -17.76
C LEU A 122 1.97 -0.51 -19.05
N ILE A 123 3.04 0.28 -19.19
CA ILE A 123 3.96 0.21 -20.33
C ILE A 123 4.87 -1.01 -20.25
N VAL A 124 5.33 -1.39 -19.05
CA VAL A 124 6.23 -2.52 -18.84
C VAL A 124 5.54 -3.88 -19.00
N LEU A 125 4.26 -3.99 -18.63
CA LEU A 125 3.48 -5.22 -18.70
C LEU A 125 3.52 -5.94 -20.07
N PRO A 126 3.31 -5.28 -21.23
CA PRO A 126 3.41 -5.95 -22.52
C PRO A 126 4.82 -6.50 -22.79
N PHE A 127 5.88 -5.86 -22.32
CA PHE A 127 7.25 -6.40 -22.46
C PHE A 127 7.42 -7.68 -21.67
N VAL A 128 6.92 -7.75 -20.42
CA VAL A 128 6.92 -8.99 -19.61
C VAL A 128 6.20 -10.12 -20.37
N THR A 129 5.06 -9.84 -20.99
CA THR A 129 4.32 -10.86 -21.75
C THR A 129 5.04 -11.29 -23.02
N LEU A 130 5.72 -10.39 -23.73
CA LEU A 130 6.51 -10.72 -24.93
C LEU A 130 7.69 -11.63 -24.58
N PHE A 131 8.39 -11.36 -23.48
CA PHE A 131 9.47 -12.25 -22.99
C PHE A 131 8.93 -13.64 -22.60
N ASN A 132 7.71 -13.72 -22.06
CA ASN A 132 7.09 -14.99 -21.70
C ASN A 132 6.61 -15.79 -22.94
N ILE A 133 6.06 -15.13 -23.97
CA ILE A 133 5.63 -15.78 -25.22
C ILE A 133 6.83 -16.23 -26.07
N SER A 134 7.92 -15.45 -26.06
CA SER A 134 9.18 -15.78 -26.75
C SER A 134 9.96 -16.92 -26.09
N SER A 135 9.50 -17.46 -24.96
CA SER A 135 10.04 -18.67 -24.34
C SER A 135 9.69 -19.97 -25.08
N GLY A 136 9.28 -19.87 -26.34
CA GLY A 136 9.38 -20.99 -27.27
C GLY A 136 10.83 -21.47 -27.28
N GLN A 137 11.06 -22.61 -26.62
CA GLN A 137 12.14 -23.62 -26.63
C GLN A 137 13.56 -23.31 -27.20
N GLU A 138 13.70 -22.34 -28.10
CA GLU A 138 14.90 -21.96 -28.84
C GLU A 138 15.89 -21.10 -28.04
N TRP A 139 15.45 -20.21 -27.14
CA TRP A 139 16.35 -19.36 -26.33
C TRP A 139 16.92 -20.07 -25.08
N ILE A 140 16.25 -21.12 -24.61
CA ILE A 140 16.65 -21.91 -23.43
C ILE A 140 17.96 -22.67 -23.69
N MET A 141 18.27 -22.98 -24.96
CA MET A 141 19.48 -23.68 -25.36
C MET A 141 20.70 -22.75 -25.58
N ALA A 142 20.49 -21.43 -25.72
CA ALA A 142 21.51 -20.48 -26.17
C ALA A 142 21.90 -19.42 -25.12
N SER A 143 21.12 -19.27 -24.05
CA SER A 143 21.36 -18.27 -23.00
C SER A 143 21.44 -18.93 -21.63
N ASP A 144 22.29 -18.39 -20.75
CA ASP A 144 22.30 -18.73 -19.33
C ASP A 144 20.90 -18.45 -18.75
N VAL A 145 20.09 -19.49 -18.58
CA VAL A 145 18.71 -19.44 -18.04
C VAL A 145 18.64 -18.61 -16.75
N SER A 146 19.73 -18.57 -15.99
CA SER A 146 19.92 -17.71 -14.81
C SER A 146 19.82 -16.22 -15.13
N ALA A 147 20.42 -15.73 -16.21
CA ALA A 147 20.42 -14.31 -16.57
C ALA A 147 19.00 -13.81 -16.97
N ILE A 148 18.26 -14.60 -17.75
CA ILE A 148 16.87 -14.29 -18.13
C ILE A 148 15.98 -14.26 -16.89
N LEU A 149 16.12 -15.24 -15.99
CA LEU A 149 15.36 -15.31 -14.75
C LEU A 149 15.61 -14.07 -13.88
N VAL A 150 16.88 -13.66 -13.73
CA VAL A 150 17.27 -12.45 -12.99
C VAL A 150 16.64 -11.20 -13.61
N VAL A 151 16.64 -11.07 -14.95
CA VAL A 151 16.00 -9.94 -15.64
C VAL A 151 14.49 -9.92 -15.38
N LEU A 152 13.80 -11.06 -15.49
CA LEU A 152 12.36 -11.16 -15.21
C LEU A 152 12.04 -10.80 -13.76
N ILE A 153 12.85 -11.26 -12.80
CA ILE A 153 12.69 -10.94 -11.38
C ILE A 153 12.84 -9.44 -11.14
N ILE A 154 13.87 -8.81 -11.73
CA ILE A 154 14.08 -7.36 -11.62
C ILE A 154 12.89 -6.60 -12.22
N LEU A 155 12.42 -7.03 -13.39
CA LEU A 155 11.30 -6.38 -14.06
C LEU A 155 10.00 -6.51 -13.25
N LEU A 156 9.73 -7.68 -12.69
CA LEU A 156 8.56 -7.93 -11.84
C LEU A 156 8.65 -7.14 -10.52
N GLY A 157 9.83 -7.10 -9.90
CA GLY A 157 10.07 -6.30 -8.70
C GLY A 157 9.91 -4.81 -8.94
N LEU A 158 10.33 -4.32 -10.11
CA LEU A 158 10.11 -2.95 -10.54
C LEU A 158 8.62 -2.66 -10.72
N VAL A 159 7.89 -3.49 -11.47
CA VAL A 159 6.44 -3.37 -11.65
C VAL A 159 5.73 -3.32 -10.30
N PHE A 160 6.10 -4.21 -9.37
CA PHE A 160 5.54 -4.24 -8.03
C PHE A 160 5.85 -2.95 -7.25
N LEU A 161 7.09 -2.46 -7.28
CA LEU A 161 7.48 -1.21 -6.63
C LEU A 161 6.68 -0.01 -7.17
N PHE A 162 6.53 0.10 -8.49
CA PHE A 162 5.79 1.21 -9.10
C PHE A 162 4.29 1.13 -8.81
N ALA A 163 3.69 -0.06 -8.87
CA ALA A 163 2.28 -0.27 -8.54
C ALA A 163 1.97 0.09 -7.08
N THR A 164 2.88 -0.25 -6.17
CA THR A 164 2.72 0.02 -4.73
C THR A 164 2.90 1.51 -4.41
N LEU A 165 3.85 2.19 -5.06
CA LEU A 165 3.98 3.64 -5.00
C LEU A 165 2.75 4.37 -5.58
N ALA A 166 2.18 3.86 -6.68
CA ALA A 166 0.96 4.42 -7.25
C ALA A 166 -0.22 4.32 -6.27
N ALA A 167 -0.44 3.14 -5.68
CA ALA A 167 -1.48 2.93 -4.66
C ALA A 167 -1.26 3.84 -3.43
N TYR A 168 -0.03 3.95 -2.95
CA TYR A 168 0.32 4.85 -1.86
C TYR A 168 -0.05 6.32 -2.16
N HIS A 169 0.34 6.81 -3.34
CA HIS A 169 0.04 8.18 -3.74
C HIS A 169 -1.45 8.41 -3.99
N GLN A 170 -2.18 7.41 -4.48
CA GLN A 170 -3.64 7.46 -4.64
C GLN A 170 -4.34 7.57 -3.28
N LEU A 171 -4.06 6.64 -2.35
CA LEU A 171 -4.69 6.62 -1.02
C LEU A 171 -4.38 7.89 -0.22
N THR A 172 -3.15 8.40 -0.35
CA THR A 172 -2.76 9.65 0.33
C THR A 172 -3.40 10.88 -0.32
N ALA A 173 -3.56 10.91 -1.64
CA ALA A 173 -4.33 11.96 -2.31
C ALA A 173 -5.82 11.91 -1.94
N CYS A 174 -6.38 10.71 -1.74
CA CYS A 174 -7.73 10.55 -1.19
C CYS A 174 -7.81 11.15 0.23
N ALA A 175 -6.82 10.93 1.10
CA ALA A 175 -6.80 11.55 2.43
C ALA A 175 -6.72 13.09 2.35
N GLU A 176 -5.89 13.64 1.47
CA GLU A 176 -5.74 15.08 1.25
C GLU A 176 -7.04 15.74 0.76
N ALA A 177 -7.88 15.02 0.01
CA ALA A 177 -9.18 15.53 -0.42
C ALA A 177 -10.16 15.81 0.74
N PHE A 178 -9.91 15.25 1.92
CA PHE A 178 -10.71 15.44 3.14
C PHE A 178 -10.01 16.31 4.20
N ASP A 179 -8.76 16.71 3.98
CA ASP A 179 -7.97 17.44 4.99
C ASP A 179 -8.58 18.83 5.24
N GLY A 180 -8.90 19.13 6.51
CA GLY A 180 -9.56 20.38 6.89
C GLY A 180 -11.07 20.45 6.62
N ALA A 181 -11.66 19.43 5.98
CA ALA A 181 -13.10 19.33 5.74
C ALA A 181 -13.75 18.18 6.54
N ASP A 182 -13.09 17.02 6.63
CA ASP A 182 -13.47 15.89 7.49
C ASP A 182 -12.21 15.11 7.90
N ASP A 183 -11.59 15.55 8.99
CA ASP A 183 -10.36 14.97 9.51
C ASP A 183 -10.54 13.51 9.96
N ALA A 184 -11.76 13.11 10.33
CA ALA A 184 -12.06 11.74 10.71
C ALA A 184 -12.03 10.80 9.49
N MET A 185 -12.55 11.25 8.35
CA MET A 185 -12.43 10.50 7.09
C MET A 185 -10.98 10.52 6.58
N ALA A 186 -10.28 11.65 6.68
CA ALA A 186 -8.87 11.75 6.31
C ALA A 186 -7.99 10.80 7.12
N ALA A 187 -8.24 10.67 8.43
CA ALA A 187 -7.53 9.72 9.30
C ALA A 187 -7.76 8.25 8.89
N LYS A 188 -8.97 7.88 8.47
CA LYS A 188 -9.27 6.53 7.96
C LYS A 188 -8.50 6.22 6.69
N TRP A 189 -8.43 7.16 5.75
CA TRP A 189 -7.61 7.00 4.54
C TRP A 189 -6.12 6.87 4.85
N ARG A 190 -5.60 7.64 5.82
CA ARG A 190 -4.20 7.51 6.28
C ARG A 190 -3.94 6.15 6.93
N SER A 191 -4.88 5.64 7.74
CA SER A 191 -4.77 4.31 8.33
C SER A 191 -4.75 3.22 7.25
N LEU A 192 -5.63 3.31 6.25
CA LEU A 192 -5.64 2.40 5.11
C LEU A 192 -4.31 2.43 4.35
N CYS A 193 -3.74 3.61 4.14
CA CYS A 193 -2.42 3.78 3.53
C CYS A 193 -1.31 3.06 4.33
N THR A 194 -1.29 3.23 5.66
CA THR A 194 -0.33 2.54 6.53
C THR A 194 -0.47 1.02 6.42
N TRP A 195 -1.69 0.49 6.52
CA TRP A 195 -1.93 -0.95 6.40
C TRP A 195 -1.55 -1.50 5.04
N GLN A 196 -1.82 -0.76 3.96
CA GLN A 196 -1.44 -1.16 2.61
C GLN A 196 0.09 -1.27 2.47
N VAL A 197 0.85 -0.30 2.98
CA VAL A 197 2.33 -0.36 2.99
C VAL A 197 2.83 -1.55 3.82
N VAL A 198 2.23 -1.83 4.97
CA VAL A 198 2.60 -2.98 5.82
C VAL A 198 2.36 -4.30 5.09
N ILE A 199 1.18 -4.48 4.47
CA ILE A 199 0.82 -5.71 3.75
C ILE A 199 1.72 -5.91 2.53
N ILE A 200 1.98 -4.84 1.77
CA ILE A 200 2.89 -4.85 0.62
C ILE A 200 4.32 -5.16 1.05
N GLY A 201 4.81 -4.53 2.12
CA GLY A 201 6.15 -4.76 2.66
C GLY A 201 6.33 -6.21 3.13
N ALA A 202 5.32 -6.77 3.80
CA ALA A 202 5.29 -8.18 4.18
C ALA A 202 5.31 -9.10 2.95
N LEU A 203 4.53 -8.78 1.91
CA LEU A 203 4.51 -9.53 0.65
C LEU A 203 5.87 -9.48 -0.05
N GLY A 204 6.49 -8.30 -0.14
CA GLY A 204 7.81 -8.13 -0.74
C GLY A 204 8.90 -8.92 -0.02
N ALA A 205 8.95 -8.83 1.32
CA ALA A 205 9.88 -9.61 2.14
C ALA A 205 9.68 -11.12 1.93
N PHE A 206 8.42 -11.55 1.80
CA PHE A 206 8.08 -12.95 1.56
C PHE A 206 8.46 -13.44 0.16
N LEU A 207 8.25 -12.64 -0.89
CA LEU A 207 8.71 -12.97 -2.25
C LEU A 207 10.24 -13.10 -2.31
N ILE A 208 10.96 -12.21 -1.62
CA ILE A 208 12.42 -12.30 -1.50
C ILE A 208 12.82 -13.58 -0.76
N LEU A 209 12.13 -13.92 0.33
CA LEU A 209 12.36 -15.16 1.06
C LEU A 209 12.16 -16.40 0.17
N ILE A 210 11.05 -16.47 -0.58
CA ILE A 210 10.78 -17.57 -1.53
C ILE A 210 11.88 -17.64 -2.59
N LEU A 211 12.29 -16.50 -3.12
CA LEU A 211 13.30 -16.44 -4.17
C LEU A 211 14.65 -16.95 -3.65
N LEU A 212 15.09 -16.49 -2.49
CA LEU A 212 16.31 -16.96 -1.83
C LEU A 212 16.25 -18.47 -1.57
N LEU A 213 15.09 -18.96 -1.13
CA LEU A 213 14.86 -20.38 -0.86
C LEU A 213 14.89 -21.25 -2.13
N THR A 214 14.42 -20.70 -3.25
CA THR A 214 14.44 -21.37 -4.56
C THR A 214 15.86 -21.41 -5.13
N LEU A 215 16.63 -20.34 -4.93
CA LEU A 215 18.02 -20.22 -5.38
C LEU A 215 19.00 -21.06 -4.53
N SER A 216 18.74 -21.26 -3.24
CA SER A 216 19.64 -21.99 -2.34
C SER A 216 19.59 -23.53 -2.48
N SER A 217 19.07 -24.06 -3.58
CA SER A 217 18.82 -25.48 -3.89
C SER A 217 17.71 -26.17 -3.05
N ALA A 218 16.96 -27.06 -3.72
CA ALA A 218 15.72 -27.72 -3.33
C ALA A 218 15.74 -28.51 -1.98
N SER A 219 16.89 -28.61 -1.33
CA SER A 219 17.11 -29.30 -0.07
C SER A 219 16.36 -28.70 1.13
N PHE A 220 15.90 -27.44 1.07
CA PHE A 220 15.07 -26.87 2.14
C PHE A 220 13.60 -27.33 2.08
N PHE A 221 13.07 -27.56 0.87
CA PHE A 221 11.70 -28.06 0.67
C PHE A 221 11.58 -29.57 0.90
N TYR A 222 12.66 -30.33 0.66
CA TYR A 222 12.67 -31.78 0.88
C TYR A 222 12.72 -32.19 2.37
N PHE A 223 13.23 -31.32 3.26
CA PHE A 223 13.47 -31.69 4.66
C PHE A 223 12.30 -31.42 5.61
N TYR A 224 11.30 -30.63 5.20
CA TYR A 224 10.13 -30.33 6.01
C TYR A 224 8.84 -30.50 5.20
N ASN A 225 8.19 -31.65 5.34
CA ASN A 225 6.79 -31.85 4.94
C ASN A 225 5.82 -30.79 5.55
N GLY A 226 6.24 -30.05 6.58
CA GLY A 226 5.50 -28.90 7.14
C GLY A 226 5.79 -27.53 6.49
N SER A 227 6.89 -27.35 5.76
CA SER A 227 7.30 -26.04 5.21
C SER A 227 6.39 -25.57 4.08
N LEU A 228 5.95 -26.50 3.20
CA LEU A 228 5.00 -26.20 2.12
C LEU A 228 3.62 -25.80 2.68
N THR A 229 3.18 -26.44 3.76
CA THR A 229 1.92 -26.09 4.45
C THR A 229 1.97 -24.69 5.07
N VAL A 230 3.07 -24.35 5.74
CA VAL A 230 3.27 -22.99 6.30
C VAL A 230 3.33 -21.95 5.19
N LEU A 231 3.98 -22.26 4.07
CA LEU A 231 4.06 -21.38 2.89
C LEU A 231 2.65 -21.12 2.30
N LEU A 232 1.85 -22.17 2.12
CA LEU A 232 0.48 -22.07 1.62
C LEU A 232 -0.41 -21.23 2.54
N LEU A 233 -0.33 -21.46 3.86
CA LEU A 233 -1.09 -20.69 4.84
C LEU A 233 -0.70 -19.21 4.83
N LEU A 234 0.59 -18.91 4.66
CA LEU A 234 1.07 -17.55 4.59
C LEU A 234 0.64 -16.85 3.29
N ILE A 235 0.71 -17.53 2.14
CA ILE A 235 0.17 -17.03 0.86
C ILE A 235 -1.32 -16.74 1.00
N LEU A 236 -2.06 -17.67 1.62
CA LEU A 236 -3.50 -17.51 1.86
C LEU A 236 -3.78 -16.30 2.76
N ALA A 237 -3.02 -16.13 3.85
CA ALA A 237 -3.17 -14.98 4.76
C ALA A 237 -2.92 -13.65 4.04
N ILE A 238 -1.89 -13.58 3.19
CA ILE A 238 -1.59 -12.39 2.38
C ILE A 238 -2.71 -12.14 1.36
N ALA A 239 -3.20 -13.17 0.67
CA ALA A 239 -4.30 -13.04 -0.28
C ALA A 239 -5.59 -12.52 0.40
N ILE A 240 -5.90 -13.01 1.60
CA ILE A 240 -7.03 -12.51 2.40
C ILE A 240 -6.79 -11.06 2.79
N ALA A 241 -5.59 -10.71 3.27
CA ALA A 241 -5.27 -9.33 3.66
C ALA A 241 -5.41 -8.35 2.49
N LEU A 242 -4.91 -8.71 1.31
CA LEU A 242 -5.07 -7.92 0.09
C LEU A 242 -6.55 -7.75 -0.28
N GLY A 243 -7.33 -8.84 -0.25
CA GLY A 243 -8.76 -8.78 -0.53
C GLY A 243 -9.52 -7.90 0.46
N VAL A 244 -9.18 -7.97 1.75
CA VAL A 244 -9.76 -7.10 2.78
C VAL A 244 -9.44 -5.64 2.53
N VAL A 245 -8.19 -5.30 2.16
CA VAL A 245 -7.83 -3.91 1.86
C VAL A 245 -8.57 -3.40 0.62
N GLU A 246 -8.66 -4.17 -0.46
CA GLU A 246 -9.42 -3.75 -1.65
C GLU A 246 -10.89 -3.50 -1.33
N ILE A 247 -11.52 -4.36 -0.51
CA ILE A 247 -12.91 -4.17 -0.08
C ILE A 247 -13.06 -2.90 0.77
N ILE A 248 -12.13 -2.65 1.70
CA ILE A 248 -12.16 -1.43 2.54
C ILE A 248 -12.00 -0.19 1.67
N GLU A 249 -11.08 -0.20 0.69
CA GLU A 249 -10.91 0.90 -0.27
C GLU A 249 -12.22 1.18 -1.01
N LEU A 250 -12.90 0.16 -1.52
CA LEU A 250 -14.20 0.32 -2.19
C LEU A 250 -15.27 0.91 -1.29
N VAL A 251 -15.36 0.44 -0.04
CA VAL A 251 -16.31 0.99 0.95
C VAL A 251 -16.00 2.46 1.22
N TYR A 252 -14.72 2.81 1.32
CA TYR A 252 -14.30 4.18 1.56
C TYR A 252 -14.57 5.07 0.34
N LEU A 253 -14.30 4.61 -0.89
CA LEU A 253 -14.64 5.33 -2.12
C LEU A 253 -16.14 5.61 -2.23
N ASN A 254 -16.98 4.61 -1.95
CA ASN A 254 -18.44 4.77 -1.97
C ASN A 254 -18.91 5.76 -0.88
N ARG A 255 -18.37 5.66 0.33
CA ARG A 255 -18.70 6.59 1.42
C ARG A 255 -18.24 8.02 1.08
N SER A 256 -17.03 8.17 0.55
CA SER A 256 -16.48 9.43 0.08
C SER A 256 -17.35 10.07 -0.99
N ALA A 257 -17.83 9.31 -1.97
CA ALA A 257 -18.75 9.81 -2.99
C ALA A 257 -20.04 10.37 -2.36
N LYS A 258 -20.62 9.67 -1.39
CA LYS A 258 -21.83 10.13 -0.67
C LYS A 258 -21.64 11.39 0.17
N LEU A 259 -20.42 11.66 0.65
CA LEU A 259 -20.11 12.86 1.43
C LEU A 259 -20.02 14.12 0.55
N PHE A 260 -19.72 13.96 -0.74
CA PHE A 260 -19.67 15.06 -1.72
C PHE A 260 -20.94 15.18 -2.58
N GLU A 261 -21.93 14.32 -2.36
CA GLU A 261 -23.28 14.41 -2.96
C GLU A 261 -24.06 15.57 -2.34
#